data_AF-A0A1F5PWU4-F1
#
_entry.id   AF-A0A1F5PWU4-F1
#
_cell.length_a   1.000
_cell.length_b   1.000
_cell.length_c   1.000
_cell.angle_alpha   90.00
_cell.angle_beta   90.00
_cell.angle_gamma   90.00
#
_symmetry.space_group_name_H-M   'P 1'
#
loop_
_entity.id
_entity.type
_entity.pdbx_description
1 polymer ?
#
loop_
_entity_poly.entity_id
_entity_poly.type
_entity_poly.pdbx_seq_one_letter_code
_entity_poly.pdbx_strand_id
1 'polypeptide(L)'
;MTPPANLKKEEYAKTVCLFLAELLRTRRITLARCAEIAQKVIEHLNLIDSEENFLRLVKELTSDFEELYQLEKIVVRRMEINQRDEMEEQVRAFVIWSLIKDIHTALSVLKEAMKEESQLNSLYEKFPQFKEFIQHHEQH
;
A
#
# COMPACT_ATOMS: atom_id res chain seq x y z
N MET A 1 -4.96 -0.58 -16.17
CA MET A 1 -6.35 -1.08 -15.97
C MET A 1 -6.56 -1.31 -14.49
N THR A 2 -7.30 -0.43 -13.82
CA THR A 2 -7.67 -0.58 -12.41
C THR A 2 -8.66 -1.74 -12.28
N PRO A 3 -8.40 -2.75 -11.43
CA PRO A 3 -9.36 -3.82 -11.23
C PRO A 3 -10.69 -3.27 -10.69
N PRO A 4 -11.84 -3.83 -11.09
CA PRO A 4 -13.16 -3.47 -10.57
C PRO A 4 -13.16 -3.41 -9.03
N ALA A 5 -13.88 -2.45 -8.45
CA ALA A 5 -13.97 -2.28 -6.99
C ALA A 5 -14.32 -3.57 -6.23
N ASN A 6 -15.12 -4.46 -6.83
CA ASN A 6 -15.48 -5.76 -6.26
C ASN A 6 -14.29 -6.74 -6.15
N LEU A 7 -13.35 -6.72 -7.10
CA LEU A 7 -12.17 -7.59 -7.06
C LEU A 7 -11.23 -7.22 -5.90
N LYS A 8 -11.13 -5.93 -5.56
CA LYS A 8 -10.33 -5.47 -4.41
C LYS A 8 -10.92 -5.90 -3.06
N LYS A 9 -12.24 -5.83 -2.91
CA LYS A 9 -12.95 -6.29 -1.69
C LYS A 9 -12.75 -7.78 -1.44
N GLU A 10 -12.84 -8.59 -2.50
CA GLU A 10 -12.57 -10.03 -2.43
C GLU A 10 -11.12 -10.32 -2.03
N GLU A 11 -10.15 -9.54 -2.52
CA GLU A 11 -8.75 -9.66 -2.12
C GLU A 11 -8.55 -9.38 -0.62
N TYR A 12 -9.13 -8.31 -0.08
CA TYR A 12 -9.02 -8.00 1.35
C TYR A 12 -9.67 -9.07 2.23
N ALA A 13 -10.87 -9.53 1.86
CA ALA A 13 -11.54 -10.64 2.54
C ALA A 13 -10.68 -11.91 2.51
N LYS A 14 -10.09 -12.23 1.35
CA LYS A 14 -9.18 -13.37 1.19
C LYS A 14 -7.94 -13.24 2.06
N THR A 15 -7.34 -12.05 2.16
CA THR A 15 -6.20 -11.78 3.03
C THR A 15 -6.54 -12.08 4.49
N VAL A 16 -7.69 -11.61 4.97
CA VAL A 16 -8.16 -11.91 6.34
C VAL A 16 -8.40 -13.41 6.53
N CYS A 17 -9.08 -14.07 5.59
CA CYS A 17 -9.34 -15.51 5.69
C CYS A 17 -8.04 -16.33 5.72
N LEU A 18 -7.06 -16.00 4.89
CA LEU A 18 -5.76 -16.68 4.87
C LEU A 18 -5.00 -16.46 6.19
N PHE A 19 -5.02 -15.24 6.70
CA PHE A 19 -4.41 -14.90 7.99
C PHE A 19 -5.03 -15.71 9.13
N LEU A 20 -6.36 -15.73 9.23
CA LEU A 20 -7.09 -16.48 10.25
C LEU A 20 -6.88 -18.00 10.12
N ALA A 21 -6.88 -18.53 8.90
CA ALA A 21 -6.58 -19.93 8.65
C ALA A 21 -5.18 -20.32 9.14
N GLU A 22 -4.20 -19.44 8.95
CA GLU A 22 -2.84 -19.64 9.43
C GLU A 22 -2.75 -19.61 10.97
N LEU A 23 -3.48 -18.70 11.63
CA LEU A 23 -3.57 -18.68 13.09
C LEU A 23 -4.22 -19.95 13.66
N LEU A 24 -5.28 -20.45 13.01
CA LEU A 24 -5.90 -21.72 13.39
C LEU A 24 -4.95 -22.89 13.18
N ARG A 25 -4.28 -22.96 12.03
CA ARG A 25 -3.30 -24.00 11.70
C ARG A 25 -2.16 -24.05 12.71
N THR A 26 -1.70 -22.89 13.17
CA THR A 26 -0.63 -22.75 14.16
C THR A 26 -1.11 -22.79 15.61
N ARG A 27 -2.42 -23.03 15.83
CA ARG A 27 -3.07 -23.11 17.15
C ARG A 27 -2.87 -21.86 18.02
N ARG A 28 -2.71 -20.70 17.38
CA ARG A 28 -2.59 -19.40 18.05
C ARG A 28 -3.93 -18.78 18.42
N ILE A 29 -5.01 -19.32 17.86
CA ILE A 29 -6.39 -18.86 18.06
C ILE A 29 -7.33 -20.07 18.11
N THR A 30 -8.48 -19.92 18.77
CA THR A 30 -9.55 -20.93 18.75
C THR A 30 -10.49 -20.71 17.57
N LEU A 31 -11.25 -21.74 17.19
CA LEU A 31 -12.26 -21.62 16.12
C LEU A 31 -13.34 -20.57 16.45
N ALA A 32 -13.77 -20.51 17.71
CA ALA A 32 -14.75 -19.52 18.17
C ALA A 32 -14.20 -18.09 18.02
N ARG A 33 -12.97 -17.86 18.48
CA ARG A 33 -12.30 -16.55 18.39
C ARG A 33 -12.05 -16.14 16.93
N CYS A 34 -11.70 -17.10 16.07
CA CYS A 34 -11.60 -16.88 14.63
C CYS A 34 -12.95 -16.45 14.01
N ALA A 35 -14.05 -17.05 14.43
CA ALA A 35 -15.38 -16.69 13.94
C ALA A 35 -15.79 -15.28 14.40
N GLU A 36 -15.47 -14.88 15.63
CA GLU A 36 -15.69 -13.52 16.14
C GLU A 36 -14.97 -12.48 15.28
N ILE A 37 -13.68 -12.71 14.99
CA ILE A 37 -12.89 -11.80 14.15
C ILE A 37 -13.48 -11.73 12.74
N ALA A 38 -13.77 -12.88 12.13
CA ALA A 38 -14.33 -12.93 10.78
C ALA A 38 -15.66 -12.19 10.68
N GLN A 39 -16.54 -12.36 11.68
CA GLN A 39 -17.82 -11.66 11.75
C GLN A 39 -17.62 -10.14 11.83
N LYS A 40 -16.68 -9.68 12.67
CA LYS A 40 -16.36 -8.24 12.79
C LYS A 40 -15.80 -7.64 11.52
N VAL A 41 -14.96 -8.37 10.79
CA VAL A 41 -14.47 -7.92 9.49
C VAL A 41 -15.62 -7.84 8.47
N ILE A 42 -16.50 -8.85 8.42
CA ILE A 42 -17.64 -8.87 7.49
C ILE A 42 -18.59 -7.69 7.73
N GLU A 43 -18.85 -7.34 8.98
CA GLU A 43 -19.68 -6.18 9.36
C GLU A 43 -19.18 -4.85 8.76
N HIS A 44 -17.88 -4.76 8.43
CA HIS A 44 -17.23 -3.55 7.95
C HIS A 44 -16.68 -3.67 6.52
N LEU A 45 -16.81 -4.84 5.86
CA LEU A 45 -16.28 -5.08 4.50
C LEU A 45 -16.80 -4.08 3.46
N ASN A 46 -18.03 -3.62 3.63
CA ASN A 46 -18.66 -2.64 2.74
C ASN A 46 -17.95 -1.28 2.76
N LEU A 47 -17.23 -0.93 3.83
CA LEU A 47 -16.49 0.32 4.00
C LEU A 47 -15.07 0.28 3.39
N ILE A 48 -14.63 -0.87 2.90
CA ILE A 48 -13.26 -1.08 2.41
C ILE A 48 -13.20 -0.87 0.91
N ASP A 49 -12.91 0.35 0.47
CA ASP A 49 -12.75 0.69 -0.94
C ASP A 49 -11.28 0.92 -1.35
N SER A 50 -10.37 0.96 -0.37
CA SER A 50 -8.93 1.16 -0.58
C SER A 50 -8.08 0.40 0.43
N GLU A 51 -6.77 0.32 0.18
CA GLU A 51 -5.81 -0.33 1.07
C GLU A 51 -5.67 0.45 2.40
N GLU A 52 -5.84 1.78 2.37
CA GLU A 52 -5.89 2.63 3.57
C GLU A 52 -7.13 2.34 4.43
N ASN A 53 -8.30 2.13 3.81
CA ASN A 53 -9.50 1.76 4.54
C ASN A 53 -9.34 0.37 5.16
N PHE A 54 -8.71 -0.56 4.44
CA PHE A 54 -8.41 -1.89 4.98
C PHE A 54 -7.46 -1.81 6.17
N LEU A 55 -6.35 -1.06 6.05
CA LEU A 55 -5.40 -0.87 7.15
C LEU A 55 -6.07 -0.21 8.36
N ARG A 56 -6.93 0.79 8.14
CA ARG A 56 -7.68 1.45 9.21
C ARG A 56 -8.57 0.48 9.96
N LEU A 57 -9.33 -0.34 9.23
CA LEU A 57 -10.17 -1.37 9.84
C LEU A 57 -9.34 -2.34 10.67
N VAL A 58 -8.24 -2.86 10.12
CA VAL A 58 -7.36 -3.78 10.85
C VAL A 58 -6.83 -3.13 12.12
N LYS A 59 -6.38 -1.87 12.06
CA LYS A 59 -5.92 -1.08 13.22
C LYS A 59 -7.01 -0.94 14.28
N GLU A 60 -8.21 -0.53 13.89
CA GLU A 60 -9.35 -0.37 14.80
C GLU A 60 -9.68 -1.69 15.50
N LEU A 61 -9.67 -2.81 14.78
CA LEU A 61 -9.96 -4.11 15.36
C LEU A 61 -8.83 -4.65 16.25
N THR A 62 -7.60 -4.12 16.18
CA THR A 62 -6.50 -4.59 17.06
C THR A 62 -6.75 -4.30 18.54
N SER A 63 -7.60 -3.32 18.89
CA SER A 63 -7.98 -3.07 20.29
C SER A 63 -8.74 -4.23 20.91
N ASP A 64 -9.55 -4.90 20.10
CA ASP A 64 -10.47 -5.96 20.52
C ASP A 64 -9.89 -7.35 20.22
N PHE A 65 -8.95 -7.43 19.26
CA PHE A 65 -8.34 -8.64 18.74
C PHE A 65 -6.83 -8.43 18.54
N GLU A 66 -6.04 -8.66 19.59
CA GLU A 66 -4.58 -8.53 19.57
C GLU A 66 -3.92 -9.37 18.45
N GLU A 67 -4.57 -10.46 18.03
CA GLU A 67 -4.11 -11.33 16.97
C GLU A 67 -3.94 -10.56 15.65
N LEU A 68 -4.77 -9.56 15.41
CA LEU A 68 -4.74 -8.74 14.20
C LEU A 68 -3.52 -7.79 14.13
N TYR A 69 -2.79 -7.58 15.22
CA TYR A 69 -1.58 -6.76 15.20
C TYR A 69 -0.50 -7.28 14.23
N GLN A 70 -0.43 -8.61 14.04
CA GLN A 70 0.47 -9.18 13.04
C GLN A 70 -0.02 -8.91 11.61
N LEU A 71 -1.34 -8.95 11.40
CA LEU A 71 -1.92 -8.60 10.11
C LEU A 71 -1.69 -7.12 9.78
N GLU A 72 -1.85 -6.23 10.77
CA GLU A 72 -1.54 -4.80 10.63
C GLU A 72 -0.12 -4.59 10.09
N LYS A 73 0.88 -5.21 10.72
CA LYS A 73 2.28 -5.12 10.28
C LYS A 73 2.50 -5.58 8.85
N ILE A 74 1.84 -6.68 8.46
CA ILE A 74 1.94 -7.21 7.09
C ILE A 74 1.37 -6.20 6.09
N VAL A 75 0.19 -5.62 6.39
CA VAL A 75 -0.46 -4.65 5.52
C VAL A 75 0.37 -3.37 5.42
N VAL A 76 0.85 -2.82 6.54
CA VAL A 76 1.73 -1.64 6.55
C VAL A 76 2.95 -1.86 5.66
N ARG A 77 3.66 -2.98 5.86
CA ARG A 77 4.87 -3.27 5.08
C ARG A 77 4.56 -3.42 3.58
N ARG A 78 3.42 -4.03 3.24
CA ARG A 78 2.99 -4.15 1.85
C ARG A 78 2.74 -2.78 1.22
N MET A 79 2.04 -1.89 1.95
CA MET A 79 1.79 -0.53 1.49
C MET A 79 3.09 0.26 1.28
N GLU A 80 4.05 0.14 2.19
CA GLU A 80 5.37 0.79 2.06
C GLU A 80 6.12 0.29 0.81
N ILE A 81 6.09 -1.02 0.54
CA ILE A 81 6.69 -1.60 -0.66
C ILE A 81 5.99 -1.09 -1.92
N ASN A 82 4.65 -1.11 -1.96
CA ASN A 82 3.88 -0.62 -3.11
C ASN A 82 4.19 0.85 -3.40
N GLN A 83 4.26 1.69 -2.37
CA GLN A 83 4.62 3.11 -2.50
C GLN A 83 6.04 3.29 -3.02
N ARG A 84 6.98 2.44 -2.60
CA ARG A 84 8.36 2.45 -3.10
C ARG A 84 8.41 2.08 -4.57
N ASP A 85 7.72 1.01 -4.96
CA ASP A 85 7.67 0.55 -6.35
C ASP A 85 7.05 1.62 -7.27
N GLU A 86 5.96 2.25 -6.83
CA GLU A 86 5.33 3.36 -7.55
C GLU A 86 6.28 4.55 -7.72
N MET A 87 6.98 4.94 -6.65
CA MET A 87 7.97 6.01 -6.72
C MET A 87 9.09 5.69 -7.72
N GLU A 88 9.60 4.45 -7.70
CA GLU A 88 10.66 4.02 -8.62
C GLU A 88 10.19 4.01 -10.08
N GLU A 89 8.94 3.63 -10.34
CA GLU A 89 8.33 3.70 -11.66
C GLU A 89 8.21 5.14 -12.16
N GLN A 90 7.69 6.05 -11.32
CA GLN A 90 7.57 7.47 -11.64
C GLN A 90 8.93 8.12 -11.91
N VAL A 91 9.92 7.85 -11.04
CA VAL A 91 11.30 8.34 -11.22
C VAL A 91 11.91 7.81 -12.51
N ARG A 92 11.72 6.52 -12.82
CA ARG A 92 12.19 5.93 -14.09
C ARG A 92 11.59 6.64 -15.30
N ALA A 93 10.28 6.84 -15.31
CA ALA A 93 9.59 7.53 -16.40
C ALA A 93 10.13 8.96 -16.60
N PHE A 94 10.30 9.70 -15.49
CA PHE A 94 10.86 11.04 -15.53
C PHE A 94 12.30 11.06 -16.04
N VAL A 95 13.16 10.16 -15.55
CA VAL A 95 14.56 10.10 -15.98
C VAL A 95 14.63 9.82 -17.47
N ILE A 96 13.87 8.85 -17.99
CA ILE A 96 13.84 8.56 -19.44
C ILE A 96 13.43 9.80 -20.25
N TRP A 97 12.41 10.54 -19.80
CA TRP A 97 11.93 11.74 -20.49
C TRP A 97 12.90 12.93 -20.40
N SER A 98 13.54 13.12 -19.24
CA SER A 98 14.37 14.29 -18.95
C SER A 98 15.84 14.11 -19.34
N LEU A 99 16.36 12.88 -19.42
CA LEU A 99 17.80 12.62 -19.60
C LEU A 99 18.37 13.29 -20.86
N ILE A 100 17.60 13.36 -21.95
CA ILE A 100 18.07 13.99 -23.20
C ILE A 100 18.04 15.52 -23.11
N LYS A 101 17.16 16.09 -22.28
CA LYS A 101 16.91 17.54 -22.18
C LYS A 101 17.72 18.20 -21.06
N ASP A 102 17.83 17.53 -19.91
CA ASP A 102 18.53 18.00 -18.72
C ASP A 102 19.04 16.80 -17.89
N ILE A 103 20.27 16.39 -18.19
CA ILE A 103 20.96 15.29 -17.52
C ILE A 103 21.16 15.59 -16.02
N HIS A 104 21.41 16.85 -15.65
CA HIS A 104 21.73 17.21 -14.26
C HIS A 104 20.50 17.06 -13.37
N THR A 105 19.34 17.51 -13.85
CA THR A 105 18.07 17.31 -13.17
C THR A 105 17.70 15.83 -13.08
N ALA A 106 17.81 15.07 -14.17
CA ALA A 106 17.53 13.64 -14.19
C ALA A 106 18.37 12.87 -13.15
N LEU A 107 19.67 13.16 -13.10
CA LEU A 107 20.58 12.56 -12.13
C LEU A 107 20.29 13.00 -10.69
N SER A 108 19.85 14.24 -10.47
CA SER A 108 19.55 14.75 -9.13
C SER A 108 18.31 14.09 -8.54
N VAL A 109 17.25 13.93 -9.34
CA VAL A 109 16.04 13.19 -8.96
C VAL A 109 16.37 11.73 -8.65
N LEU A 110 17.15 11.08 -9.53
CA LEU A 110 17.55 9.68 -9.33
C LEU A 110 18.36 9.50 -8.02
N LYS A 111 19.33 10.37 -7.76
CA LYS A 111 20.15 10.32 -6.54
C LYS A 111 19.32 10.54 -5.28
N GLU A 112 18.34 11.43 -5.32
CA GLU A 112 17.46 11.65 -4.18
C GLU A 112 16.53 10.45 -3.94
N ALA A 113 16.01 9.84 -5.01
CA ALA A 113 15.17 8.65 -4.93
C ALA A 113 15.92 7.41 -4.40
N MET A 114 17.25 7.35 -4.59
CA MET A 114 18.08 6.26 -4.05
C MET A 114 18.23 6.27 -2.52
N LYS A 115 17.87 7.35 -1.84
CA LYS A 115 17.92 7.41 -0.37
C LYS A 115 16.83 6.51 0.22
N GLU A 116 17.15 5.82 1.31
CA GLU A 116 16.21 4.89 1.97
C GLU A 116 14.99 5.64 2.54
N GLU A 117 15.21 6.85 3.05
CA GLU A 117 14.20 7.74 3.61
C GLU A 117 13.41 8.54 2.55
N SER A 118 13.74 8.36 1.26
CA SER A 118 13.10 9.13 0.18
C SER A 118 11.65 8.70 -0.01
N GLN A 119 10.76 9.69 -0.01
CA GLN A 119 9.33 9.51 -0.26
C GLN A 119 8.90 10.33 -1.45
N LEU A 120 7.84 9.89 -2.14
CA LEU A 120 7.35 10.55 -3.35
C LEU A 120 7.01 12.03 -3.13
N ASN A 121 6.34 12.34 -2.01
CA ASN A 121 6.04 13.73 -1.63
C ASN A 121 7.31 14.58 -1.48
N SER A 122 8.38 14.01 -0.92
CA SER A 122 9.65 14.73 -0.75
C SER A 122 10.33 15.03 -2.09
N LEU A 123 10.16 14.15 -3.09
CA LEU A 123 10.64 14.39 -4.44
C LEU A 123 9.84 15.48 -5.13
N TYR A 124 8.52 15.52 -4.93
CA TYR A 124 7.65 16.58 -5.47
C TYR A 124 7.98 17.97 -4.91
N GLU A 125 8.35 18.05 -3.64
CA GLU A 125 8.77 19.31 -3.01
C GLU A 125 10.14 19.77 -3.50
N LYS A 126 11.11 18.85 -3.61
CA LYS A 126 12.49 19.17 -4.01
C LYS A 126 12.65 19.42 -5.50
N PHE A 127 11.84 18.78 -6.33
CA PHE A 127 11.94 18.84 -7.78
C PHE A 127 10.57 19.18 -8.40
N PRO A 128 10.21 20.48 -8.50
CA PRO A 128 8.92 20.89 -9.07
C PRO A 128 8.69 20.37 -10.50
N GLN A 129 9.73 20.34 -11.33
CA GLN A 129 9.65 19.76 -12.69
C GLN A 129 9.32 18.26 -12.72
N PHE A 130 9.70 17.50 -11.68
CA PHE A 130 9.33 16.10 -11.55
C PHE A 130 7.83 15.97 -11.24
N LYS A 131 7.33 16.79 -10.30
CA LYS A 131 5.90 16.85 -9.98
C LYS A 131 5.05 17.23 -11.20
N GLU A 132 5.44 18.27 -11.93
CA GLU A 132 4.76 18.72 -13.15
C GLU A 132 4.72 17.60 -14.20
N PHE A 133 5.85 16.91 -14.42
CA PHE A 133 5.90 15.80 -15.37
C PHE A 133 4.89 14.70 -15.04
N ILE A 134 4.83 14.26 -13.78
CA ILE A 134 3.90 13.21 -13.35
C ILE A 134 2.44 13.66 -13.53
N GLN A 135 2.10 14.87 -13.07
CA GLN A 135 0.73 15.40 -13.19
C GLN A 135 0.26 15.54 -14.65
N HIS A 136 1.17 15.79 -15.58
CA HIS A 136 0.86 15.89 -17.01
C HIS A 136 0.84 14.53 -17.75
N HIS A 137 1.50 13.49 -17.21
CA HIS A 137 1.59 12.17 -17.86
C HIS A 137 0.65 11.12 -17.24
N GLU A 138 0.04 11.38 -16.07
CA GLU A 138 -1.02 10.53 -15.49
C GLU A 138 -2.41 10.68 -16.16
N GLN A 139 -2.54 11.55 -17.17
CA GLN A 139 -3.80 11.79 -17.90
C GLN A 139 -3.97 10.95 -19.19
N HIS A 140 -3.07 10.01 -19.47
CA HIS A 140 -3.09 9.12 -20.64
C HIS A 140 -2.86 7.66 -20.28
#